data_AF-E9S8T5-F1
#
_entry.id   AF-E9S8T5-F1
#
_cell.length_a   1.000
_cell.length_b   1.000
_cell.length_c   1.000
_cell.angle_alpha   90.00
_cell.angle_beta   90.00
_cell.angle_gamma   90.00
#
_symmetry.space_group_name_H-M   'P 1'
#
loop_
_entity.id
_entity.type
_entity.pdbx_description
1 polymer ?
#
loop_
_entity_poly.entity_id
_entity_poly.type
_entity_poly.pdbx_seq_one_letter_code
_entity_poly.pdbx_strand_id
1 'polypeptide(L)'
;MTFKKGSGWKACHDEENGRYTAEYGGFQAYHLYEMTAEQFGRLENGMTESEASGIINDGRHLYMSVNDRCGPPYTVVFDDDYKKLCPWADIISSGETVPDALTDAVVELFSSEAANRPQRRRREQRKDD
;
A
#
# COMPACT_ATOMS: atom_id res chain seq x y z
N MET A 1 16.42 8.23 5.20
CA MET A 1 14.94 8.23 5.09
C MET A 1 14.39 9.57 5.56
N THR A 2 13.57 10.20 4.74
CA THR A 2 12.92 11.50 5.01
C THR A 2 11.42 11.30 5.15
N PHE A 3 10.81 11.80 6.24
CA PHE A 3 9.41 11.53 6.56
C PHE A 3 8.51 12.77 6.45
N LYS A 4 7.28 12.55 5.99
CA LYS A 4 6.15 13.49 6.10
C LYS A 4 5.00 12.77 6.81
N LYS A 5 4.23 13.46 7.64
CA LYS A 5 3.13 12.82 8.38
C LYS A 5 2.00 13.79 8.69
N GLY A 6 0.82 13.21 8.91
CA GLY A 6 -0.36 13.87 9.45
C GLY A 6 -1.15 12.90 10.31
N SER A 7 -2.40 13.25 10.61
CA SER A 7 -3.28 12.33 11.34
C SER A 7 -3.69 11.19 10.41
N GLY A 8 -3.42 9.94 10.81
CA GLY A 8 -3.83 8.75 10.05
C GLY A 8 -3.00 8.45 8.79
N TRP A 9 -1.85 9.10 8.60
CA TRP A 9 -0.95 8.78 7.49
C TRP A 9 0.49 9.17 7.79
N LYS A 10 1.42 8.47 7.13
CA LYS A 10 2.85 8.78 7.16
C LYS A 10 3.47 8.35 5.84
N ALA A 11 4.33 9.19 5.29
CA ALA A 11 5.07 8.91 4.06
C ALA A 11 6.57 8.98 4.32
N CYS A 12 7.32 8.16 3.58
CA CYS A 12 8.76 8.04 3.65
C CYS A 12 9.35 8.14 2.25
N HIS A 13 10.36 8.99 2.10
CA HIS A 13 11.33 8.93 1.02
C HIS A 13 12.57 8.17 1.50
N ASP A 14 12.81 7.00 0.93
CA ASP A 14 14.05 6.25 1.10
C ASP A 14 15.07 6.66 0.04
N GLU A 15 15.98 7.56 0.41
CA GLU A 15 17.02 8.10 -0.45
C GLU A 15 18.04 7.04 -0.90
N GLU A 16 18.26 5.99 -0.10
CA GLU A 16 19.23 4.93 -0.44
C GLU A 16 18.75 4.10 -1.63
N ASN A 17 17.45 3.81 -1.67
CA ASN A 17 16.82 3.00 -2.70
C ASN A 17 16.06 3.82 -3.76
N GLY A 18 15.96 5.15 -3.58
CA GLY A 18 15.25 6.06 -4.46
C GLY A 18 13.73 5.82 -4.51
N ARG A 19 13.13 5.43 -3.38
CA ARG A 19 11.71 5.01 -3.32
C ARG A 19 10.89 5.90 -2.41
N TYR A 20 9.61 6.05 -2.74
CA TYR A 20 8.64 6.78 -1.96
C TYR A 20 7.53 5.84 -1.55
N THR A 21 7.28 5.73 -0.26
CA THR A 21 6.26 4.84 0.30
C THR A 21 5.40 5.58 1.29
N ALA A 22 4.17 5.15 1.47
CA ALA A 22 3.26 5.71 2.44
C ALA A 22 2.46 4.63 3.15
N GLU A 23 2.17 4.86 4.42
CA GLU A 23 1.14 4.17 5.16
C GLU A 23 -0.06 5.10 5.31
N TYR A 24 -1.24 4.51 5.19
CA TYR A 24 -2.51 5.21 5.27
C TYR A 24 -3.48 4.40 6.15
N GLY A 25 -4.22 5.13 6.99
CA GLY A 25 -5.22 4.60 7.89
C GLY A 25 -4.70 4.35 9.30
N GLY A 26 -5.31 3.38 9.99
CA GLY A 26 -5.05 3.08 11.39
C GLY A 26 -5.53 1.68 11.77
N PHE A 27 -5.88 1.48 13.04
CA PHE A 27 -6.15 0.14 13.58
C PHE A 27 -7.34 -0.60 12.91
N GLN A 28 -8.26 0.13 12.26
CA GLN A 28 -9.44 -0.45 11.59
C GLN A 28 -9.21 -0.76 10.12
N ALA A 29 -8.32 -0.01 9.47
CA ALA A 29 -7.98 -0.17 8.07
C ALA A 29 -6.57 0.38 7.89
N TYR A 30 -5.64 -0.47 7.52
CA TYR A 30 -4.23 -0.15 7.36
C TYR A 30 -3.77 -0.50 5.96
N HIS A 31 -3.14 0.46 5.29
CA HIS A 31 -2.73 0.33 3.90
C HIS A 31 -1.29 0.79 3.71
N LEU A 32 -0.59 0.16 2.78
CA LEU A 32 0.72 0.60 2.31
C LEU A 32 0.69 0.86 0.82
N TYR A 33 1.34 1.95 0.40
CA TYR A 33 1.45 2.36 -0.99
C TYR A 33 2.90 2.66 -1.34
N GLU A 34 3.27 2.36 -2.58
CA GLU A 34 4.42 2.96 -3.25
C GLU A 34 3.93 4.14 -4.10
N MET A 35 4.61 5.27 -3.97
CA MET A 35 4.24 6.53 -4.60
C MET A 35 5.33 7.00 -5.56
N THR A 36 4.99 7.98 -6.39
CA THR A 36 5.96 8.74 -7.18
C THR A 36 6.57 9.87 -6.34
N ALA A 37 7.73 10.38 -6.80
CA ALA A 37 8.34 11.57 -6.22
C ALA A 37 7.40 12.80 -6.27
N GLU A 38 6.58 12.91 -7.32
CA GLU A 38 5.61 13.98 -7.50
C GLU A 38 4.51 13.92 -6.44
N GLN A 39 3.94 12.73 -6.21
CA GLN A 39 2.96 12.50 -5.14
C GLN A 39 3.55 12.84 -3.77
N PHE A 40 4.76 12.37 -3.48
CA PHE A 40 5.45 12.72 -2.23
C PHE A 40 5.71 14.23 -2.10
N GLY A 41 6.04 14.90 -3.20
CA GLY A 41 6.23 16.36 -3.26
C GLY A 41 4.98 17.14 -2.89
N ARG A 42 3.80 16.65 -3.30
CA ARG A 42 2.49 17.25 -3.01
C ARG A 42 2.04 17.09 -1.56
N LEU A 43 2.58 16.12 -0.81
CA LEU A 43 2.26 15.94 0.60
C LEU A 43 2.92 17.02 1.46
N GLU A 44 2.20 17.52 2.46
CA GLU A 44 2.71 18.46 3.45
C GLU A 44 2.46 17.96 4.88
N ASN A 45 3.34 18.31 5.81
CA ASN A 45 3.16 17.91 7.20
C ASN A 45 1.89 18.56 7.78
N GLY A 46 1.09 17.76 8.47
CA GLY A 46 -0.16 18.23 9.08
C GLY A 46 -1.37 18.24 8.16
N MET A 47 -1.24 17.84 6.88
CA MET A 47 -2.42 17.57 6.04
C MET A 47 -3.36 16.60 6.73
N THR A 48 -4.65 16.84 6.54
CA THR A 48 -5.69 15.93 7.03
C THR A 48 -5.61 14.61 6.29
N GLU A 49 -6.17 13.57 6.90
CA GLU A 49 -6.25 12.24 6.32
C GLU A 49 -6.93 12.25 4.93
N SER A 50 -8.00 13.04 4.78
CA SER A 50 -8.77 13.17 3.53
C SER A 50 -7.96 13.82 2.40
N GLU A 51 -7.17 14.85 2.71
CA GLU A 51 -6.31 15.51 1.72
C GLU A 51 -5.17 14.59 1.27
N ALA A 52 -4.54 13.90 2.22
CA ALA A 52 -3.44 12.99 1.92
C ALA A 52 -3.92 11.74 1.16
N SER A 53 -5.09 11.18 1.49
CA SER A 53 -5.61 9.97 0.86
C SER A 53 -5.84 10.14 -0.64
N GLY A 54 -6.33 11.31 -1.08
CA GLY A 54 -6.49 11.64 -2.49
C GLY A 54 -5.18 11.70 -3.28
N ILE A 55 -4.03 11.79 -2.62
CA ILE A 55 -2.70 11.76 -3.24
C ILE A 55 -2.09 10.36 -3.14
N ILE A 56 -2.22 9.72 -1.98
CA ILE A 56 -1.61 8.41 -1.67
C ILE A 56 -2.29 7.29 -2.44
N ASN A 57 -3.63 7.29 -2.56
CA ASN A 57 -4.41 6.21 -3.17
C ASN A 57 -4.19 6.10 -4.69
N ASP A 58 -3.67 7.15 -5.34
CA ASP A 58 -3.24 7.10 -6.74
C ASP A 58 -1.93 6.33 -6.93
N GLY A 59 -1.26 5.97 -5.83
CA GLY A 59 -0.05 5.16 -5.82
C GLY A 59 -0.32 3.67 -6.05
N ARG A 60 0.75 2.89 -6.10
CA ARG A 60 0.67 1.43 -6.22
C ARG A 60 0.42 0.83 -4.85
N HIS A 61 -0.73 0.18 -4.68
CA HIS A 61 -1.14 -0.44 -3.42
C HIS A 61 -0.31 -1.71 -3.16
N LEU A 62 0.40 -1.77 -2.04
CA LEU A 62 1.32 -2.86 -1.70
C LEU A 62 0.69 -3.88 -0.76
N TYR A 63 -0.09 -3.39 0.20
CA TYR A 63 -0.61 -4.19 1.30
C TYR A 63 -1.84 -3.51 1.90
N MET A 64 -2.81 -4.31 2.32
CA MET A 64 -4.03 -3.85 2.97
C MET A 64 -4.41 -4.82 4.10
N SER A 65 -4.82 -4.27 5.24
CA SER A 65 -5.35 -5.01 6.39
C SER A 65 -6.59 -4.31 6.91
N VAL A 66 -7.73 -5.00 6.94
CA VAL A 66 -9.02 -4.43 7.32
C VAL A 66 -9.60 -5.17 8.52
N ASN A 67 -10.01 -4.41 9.52
CA ASN A 67 -10.72 -4.82 10.73
C ASN A 67 -11.69 -3.69 11.15
N ASP A 68 -12.65 -3.40 10.29
CA ASP A 68 -13.60 -2.30 10.44
C ASP A 68 -14.81 -2.64 11.32
N ARG A 69 -14.86 -3.88 11.86
CA ARG A 69 -15.96 -4.45 12.66
C ARG A 69 -17.25 -4.70 11.89
N CYS A 70 -17.26 -4.50 10.57
CA CYS A 70 -18.41 -4.75 9.69
C CYS A 70 -18.35 -6.14 9.03
N GLY A 71 -17.22 -6.85 9.17
CA GLY A 71 -17.05 -8.23 8.72
C GLY A 71 -15.88 -8.91 9.44
N PRO A 72 -15.61 -10.19 9.11
CA PRO A 72 -14.39 -10.86 9.55
C PRO A 72 -13.18 -10.04 9.11
N PRO A 73 -12.18 -9.83 9.98
CA PRO A 73 -10.96 -9.15 9.59
C PRO A 73 -10.24 -9.91 8.46
N TYR A 74 -9.62 -9.20 7.54
CA TYR A 74 -8.88 -9.81 6.43
C TYR A 74 -7.66 -8.97 6.03
N THR A 75 -6.69 -9.63 5.40
CA THR A 75 -5.47 -9.02 4.88
C THR A 75 -5.30 -9.37 3.40
N VAL A 76 -4.94 -8.39 2.58
CA VAL A 76 -4.62 -8.58 1.15
C VAL A 76 -3.18 -8.13 0.92
N VAL A 77 -2.37 -9.05 0.38
CA VAL A 77 -0.97 -8.78 0.02
C VAL A 77 -0.89 -8.60 -1.49
N PHE A 78 -0.74 -7.35 -1.94
CA PHE A 78 -0.62 -7.05 -3.37
C PHE A 78 0.79 -7.25 -3.89
N ASP A 79 1.79 -6.90 -3.07
CA ASP A 79 3.22 -7.07 -3.35
C ASP A 79 3.86 -7.88 -2.21
N ASP A 80 4.47 -9.03 -2.51
CA ASP A 80 5.12 -9.88 -1.51
C ASP A 80 6.33 -9.23 -0.83
N ASP A 81 6.97 -8.25 -1.51
CA ASP A 81 8.14 -7.56 -1.00
C ASP A 81 7.79 -6.32 -0.15
N TYR A 82 6.51 -6.05 0.12
CA TYR A 82 6.05 -4.87 0.86
C TYR A 82 6.82 -4.56 2.16
N LYS A 83 7.22 -5.60 2.92
CA LYS A 83 8.04 -5.43 4.15
C LYS A 83 9.45 -4.91 3.87
N LYS A 84 10.04 -5.31 2.74
CA LYS A 84 11.34 -4.80 2.29
C LYS A 84 11.22 -3.41 1.68
N LEU A 85 10.07 -3.10 1.07
CA LEU A 85 9.78 -1.78 0.51
C LEU A 85 9.53 -0.75 1.62
N CYS A 86 8.88 -1.16 2.70
CA CYS A 86 8.47 -0.31 3.82
C CYS A 86 9.10 -0.78 5.15
N PRO A 87 10.43 -0.87 5.29
CA PRO A 87 11.06 -1.35 6.52
C PRO A 87 10.86 -0.40 7.71
N TRP A 88 10.41 0.82 7.44
CA TRP A 88 10.12 1.86 8.44
C TRP A 88 8.71 1.76 9.03
N ALA A 89 7.83 0.98 8.41
CA ALA A 89 6.42 0.92 8.75
C ALA A 89 6.15 -0.19 9.77
N ASP A 90 5.46 0.14 10.85
CA ASP A 90 5.01 -0.84 11.85
C ASP A 90 3.73 -1.51 11.33
N ILE A 91 3.92 -2.50 10.46
CA ILE A 91 2.83 -3.12 9.70
C ILE A 91 1.81 -3.77 10.63
N ILE A 92 0.56 -3.35 10.49
CA ILE A 92 -0.59 -3.95 11.16
C ILE A 92 -1.17 -5.05 10.27
N SER A 93 -1.37 -6.23 10.83
CA SER A 93 -2.07 -7.34 10.18
C SER A 93 -3.22 -7.81 11.05
N SER A 94 -4.35 -8.09 10.40
CA SER A 94 -5.56 -8.58 11.05
C SER A 94 -6.22 -9.65 10.20
N GLY A 95 -6.70 -10.70 10.89
CA GLY A 95 -7.48 -11.76 10.27
C GLY A 95 -6.70 -12.66 9.33
N GLU A 96 -7.42 -13.34 8.44
CA GLU A 96 -6.83 -14.25 7.47
C GLU A 96 -6.28 -13.48 6.25
N THR A 97 -5.14 -13.94 5.75
CA THR A 97 -4.61 -13.44 4.49
C THR A 97 -5.39 -14.06 3.33
N VAL A 98 -5.93 -13.21 2.48
CA VAL A 98 -6.66 -13.61 1.29
C VAL A 98 -5.73 -14.38 0.34
N PRO A 99 -6.14 -15.56 -0.16
CA PRO A 99 -5.35 -16.34 -1.11
C PRO A 99 -4.96 -15.54 -2.36
N ASP A 100 -3.78 -15.84 -2.93
CA ASP A 100 -3.24 -15.19 -4.13
C ASP A 100 -4.24 -15.13 -5.29
N ALA A 101 -4.92 -16.25 -5.60
CA ALA A 101 -5.88 -16.32 -6.70
C ALA A 101 -7.06 -15.34 -6.55
N LEU A 102 -7.50 -15.08 -5.31
CA LEU A 102 -8.54 -14.09 -5.04
C LEU A 102 -7.99 -12.67 -5.11
N THR A 103 -6.73 -12.46 -4.70
CA THR A 103 -6.06 -11.16 -4.85
C THR A 103 -5.87 -10.81 -6.32
N ASP A 104 -5.50 -11.78 -7.17
CA ASP A 104 -5.39 -11.59 -8.62
C ASP A 104 -6.74 -11.21 -9.23
N ALA A 105 -7.82 -11.88 -8.81
CA ALA A 105 -9.17 -11.53 -9.23
C ALA A 105 -9.57 -10.10 -8.81
N VAL A 106 -9.20 -9.65 -7.61
CA VAL A 106 -9.41 -8.26 -7.15
C VAL A 106 -8.65 -7.28 -8.05
N VAL A 107 -7.37 -7.56 -8.34
CA VAL A 107 -6.52 -6.68 -9.17
C VAL A 107 -7.05 -6.55 -10.61
N GLU A 108 -7.61 -7.62 -11.17
CA GLU A 108 -8.20 -7.58 -12.50
C GLU A 108 -9.58 -6.89 -12.50
N LEU A 109 -10.40 -7.10 -11.47
CA LEU A 109 -11.76 -6.56 -11.39
C LEU A 109 -11.80 -5.07 -11.06
N PHE A 110 -10.95 -4.59 -10.16
CA PHE A 110 -11.01 -3.22 -9.65
C PHE A 110 -10.00 -2.30 -10.34
N SER A 111 -10.49 -1.19 -10.89
CA SER A 111 -9.65 -0.19 -11.55
C SER A 111 -8.67 0.50 -10.60
N SER A 112 -8.99 0.60 -9.30
CA SER A 112 -8.08 1.17 -8.29
C SER A 112 -6.77 0.39 -8.16
N GLU A 113 -6.82 -0.92 -8.42
CA GLU A 113 -5.66 -1.80 -8.28
C GLU A 113 -4.89 -2.00 -9.58
N ALA A 114 -5.24 -1.27 -10.65
CA ALA A 114 -4.67 -1.46 -11.98
C ALA A 114 -3.14 -1.29 -12.01
N ALA A 115 -2.57 -0.46 -11.11
CA ALA A 115 -1.14 -0.26 -10.96
C ALA A 115 -0.37 -1.54 -10.56
N ASN A 116 -1.05 -2.55 -10.01
CA ASN A 116 -0.46 -3.83 -9.60
C ASN A 116 -0.38 -4.87 -10.73
N ARG A 117 -1.14 -4.69 -11.82
CA ARG A 117 -1.20 -5.66 -12.94
C ARG A 117 0.15 -5.97 -13.58
N PRO A 118 1.02 -4.97 -13.88
CA PRO A 118 2.32 -5.25 -14.50
C PRO A 118 3.24 -6.09 -13.60
N GLN A 119 3.18 -5.89 -12.27
CA GLN A 119 3.95 -6.69 -11.33
C GLN A 119 3.44 -8.14 -11.30
N ARG A 120 2.12 -8.33 -11.24
CA ARG A 120 1.51 -9.66 -11.23
C ARG A 120 1.86 -10.48 -12.47
N ARG A 121 1.77 -9.87 -13.65
CA ARG A 121 2.20 -10.50 -14.93
C ARG A 121 3.67 -10.92 -14.92
N ARG A 122 4.57 -10.09 -14.36
CA ARG A 122 5.99 -10.44 -14.23
C ARG A 122 6.22 -11.60 -13.26
N ARG A 123 5.41 -11.70 -12.19
CA ARG A 123 5.49 -12.80 -11.22
C ARG A 123 5.04 -14.11 -11.85
N GLU A 124 3.98 -14.10 -12.66
CA GLU A 124 3.51 -15.27 -13.41
C GLU A 124 4.57 -15.77 -14.39
N GLN A 125 5.16 -14.87 -15.20
CA GLN A 125 6.23 -15.23 -16.13
C GLN A 125 7.42 -15.92 -15.45
N ARG A 126 7.77 -15.53 -14.22
CA ARG A 126 8.85 -16.15 -13.44
C ARG A 126 8.48 -17.50 -12.82
N LYS A 127 7.19 -17.85 -12.74
CA LYS A 127 6.76 -19.18 -12.25
C LYS A 127 6.84 -20.24 -13.35
N ASP A 128 6.83 -19.81 -14.61
CA ASP A 128 6.82 -20.69 -15.78
C ASP A 128 8.24 -20.96 -16.35
N ASP A 129 9.27 -20.28 -15.82
CA ASP A 129 10.71 -20.46 -16.13
C ASP A 129 11.40 -21.43 -15.13
#